data_AF-A0A2E3HTM3-F1
#
_entry.id   AF-A0A2E3HTM3-F1
#
_cell.length_a   1.000
_cell.length_b   1.000
_cell.length_c   1.000
_cell.angle_alpha   90.00
_cell.angle_beta   90.00
_cell.angle_gamma   90.00
#
_symmetry.space_group_name_H-M   'P 1'
#
loop_
_entity.id
_entity.type
_entity.pdbx_description
1 polymer ?
#
loop_
_entity_poly.entity_id
_entity_poly.type
_entity_poly.pdbx_seq_one_letter_code
_entity_poly.pdbx_strand_id
1 'polypeptide(L)'
;MYCFYDLQVSPPSYDFLTYIQLAELHRKRNNLANIFFVFVPGLEDGFRGDNYSKNISQCHIMMKNVVIPSCWLLPSCKGLAWLEHRDEANFFFEKANGYVFPRNYIPQTQIVADYTWPGIVAAYLRNETLTMLREPLGYSEMISSLFPDDGRKLITITIREAPYNTKRNTNCQAWLSFLKVLDSSKYKIVIIPDTNNLSNGVFEGFEYCRIASLDVSFRAAIYRKAYLNMFQDNGPAFVALFSHSPLLVIHQVYHADLGCTEDYFYRVAAIDPYEHHQYAMWQKNQCIVWQPDTSDVLREVFNRYVEEFPEKAVLSVEGHGFQSNYHKWLSCQVAFEYIKVKSSLQLEQEDIDTLKAIVSLMPDFVDPKYMLGMIASKRRAFNEAIQLFDNCLDLINGEFHTCSDPKSDFYKVFRQSKAEVLEKANRFDNALHEYIEISKRYPDDKQVFSKIASLKSKLNFL
;
A
#
# COMPACT_ATOMS: atom_id res chain seq x y z
N MET A 1 18.22 -4.26 10.95
CA MET A 1 16.80 -4.59 11.17
C MET A 1 16.53 -5.97 10.59
N TYR A 2 15.72 -6.79 11.26
CA TYR A 2 15.27 -8.07 10.73
C TYR A 2 13.81 -7.97 10.28
N CYS A 3 13.54 -8.41 9.06
CA CYS A 3 12.22 -8.34 8.43
C CYS A 3 11.67 -9.76 8.24
N PHE A 4 10.69 -10.14 9.04
CA PHE A 4 10.06 -11.45 9.02
C PHE A 4 8.91 -11.46 8.00
N TYR A 5 9.10 -12.19 6.91
CA TYR A 5 8.06 -12.48 5.94
C TYR A 5 7.47 -13.84 6.27
N ASP A 6 6.41 -13.82 7.08
CA ASP A 6 5.80 -15.03 7.58
C ASP A 6 4.77 -15.58 6.56
N LEU A 7 5.10 -16.74 5.98
CA LEU A 7 4.31 -17.39 4.95
C LEU A 7 3.01 -18.01 5.48
N GLN A 8 2.76 -18.02 6.79
CA GLN A 8 1.45 -18.39 7.36
C GLN A 8 0.39 -17.31 7.09
N VAL A 9 0.80 -16.06 6.90
CA VAL A 9 -0.12 -14.93 6.66
C VAL A 9 0.20 -14.16 5.38
N SER A 10 1.38 -14.35 4.79
CA SER A 10 1.85 -13.62 3.62
C SER A 10 1.95 -14.50 2.37
N PRO A 11 1.45 -14.05 1.20
CA PRO A 11 1.46 -14.84 -0.02
C PRO A 11 2.85 -14.89 -0.66
N PRO A 12 3.29 -16.01 -1.25
CA PRO A 12 4.44 -16.03 -2.15
C PRO A 12 4.07 -15.39 -3.50
N SER A 13 4.04 -14.05 -3.55
CA SER A 13 3.58 -13.25 -4.69
C SER A 13 4.42 -11.98 -4.90
N TYR A 14 4.06 -11.19 -5.92
CA TYR A 14 4.61 -9.86 -6.13
C TYR A 14 4.21 -8.84 -5.04
N ASP A 15 3.27 -9.18 -4.15
CA ASP A 15 2.94 -8.35 -2.97
C ASP A 15 4.15 -8.21 -2.04
N PHE A 16 5.13 -9.12 -2.14
CA PHE A 16 6.40 -8.99 -1.45
C PHE A 16 7.16 -7.70 -1.82
N LEU A 17 6.95 -7.13 -3.01
CA LEU A 17 7.57 -5.85 -3.37
C LEU A 17 7.00 -4.69 -2.54
N THR A 18 5.71 -4.72 -2.23
CA THR A 18 5.08 -3.78 -1.30
C THR A 18 5.62 -3.98 0.11
N TYR A 19 5.76 -5.23 0.56
CA TYR A 19 6.40 -5.55 1.85
C TYR A 19 7.82 -4.98 1.94
N ILE A 20 8.64 -5.15 0.90
CA ILE A 20 10.00 -4.60 0.82
C ILE A 20 9.98 -3.08 1.01
N GLN A 21 9.07 -2.36 0.36
CA GLN A 21 8.95 -0.91 0.50
C GLN A 21 8.57 -0.50 1.92
N LEU A 22 7.59 -1.18 2.54
CA LEU A 22 7.16 -0.89 3.91
C LEU A 22 8.27 -1.19 4.92
N ALA A 23 8.99 -2.30 4.75
CA ALA A 23 10.16 -2.62 5.55
C ALA A 23 11.27 -1.56 5.42
N GLU A 24 11.55 -1.11 4.19
CA GLU A 24 12.55 -0.08 3.94
C GLU A 24 12.17 1.28 4.53
N LEU A 25 10.90 1.67 4.45
CA LEU A 25 10.40 2.86 5.12
C LEU A 25 10.55 2.74 6.64
N HIS A 26 10.20 1.59 7.23
CA HIS A 26 10.37 1.36 8.66
C HIS A 26 11.86 1.40 9.07
N ARG A 27 12.77 0.86 8.25
CA ARG A 27 14.24 0.98 8.45
C ARG A 27 14.67 2.44 8.48
N LYS A 28 14.22 3.24 7.50
CA LYS A 28 14.55 4.68 7.38
C LYS A 28 14.05 5.47 8.59
N ARG A 29 12.81 5.27 9.03
CA ARG A 29 12.25 5.95 10.22
C ARG A 29 13.06 5.70 11.49
N ASN A 30 13.62 4.50 11.61
CA ASN A 30 14.44 4.10 12.75
C ASN A 30 15.95 4.37 12.55
N ASN A 31 16.35 5.06 11.48
CA ASN A 31 17.75 5.37 11.17
C ASN A 31 18.69 4.15 11.15
N LEU A 32 18.19 2.99 10.73
CA LEU A 32 18.96 1.75 10.71
C LEU A 32 19.70 1.60 9.39
N ALA A 33 20.91 1.06 9.36
CA ALA A 33 21.70 1.00 8.12
C ALA A 33 21.18 -0.01 7.08
N ASN A 34 20.78 -1.21 7.54
CA ASN A 34 20.54 -2.36 6.66
C ASN A 34 19.33 -3.21 7.09
N ILE A 35 18.82 -3.98 6.13
CA ILE A 35 17.79 -5.00 6.31
C ILE A 35 18.36 -6.40 6.11
N PHE A 36 17.90 -7.34 6.93
CA PHE A 36 18.06 -8.77 6.74
C PHE A 36 16.66 -9.41 6.68
N PHE A 37 16.34 -10.13 5.61
CA PHE A 37 15.02 -10.77 5.44
C PHE A 37 15.00 -12.18 6.03
N VAL A 38 13.92 -12.54 6.72
CA VAL A 38 13.73 -13.87 7.31
C VAL A 38 12.39 -14.41 6.81
N PHE A 39 12.42 -15.45 5.99
CA PHE A 39 11.21 -16.12 5.49
C PHE A 39 10.86 -17.27 6.42
N VAL A 40 9.71 -17.13 7.10
CA VAL A 40 9.24 -18.10 8.10
C VAL A 40 8.19 -19.01 7.44
N PRO A 41 8.35 -20.34 7.47
CA PRO A 41 7.42 -21.26 6.82
C PRO A 41 6.03 -21.18 7.46
N GLY A 42 4.97 -21.30 6.66
CA GLY A 42 3.60 -21.50 7.12
C GLY A 42 3.31 -22.93 7.58
N LEU A 43 2.09 -23.19 8.04
CA LEU A 43 1.69 -24.49 8.60
C LEU A 43 1.34 -25.53 7.53
N GLU A 44 0.91 -25.10 6.34
CA GLU A 44 0.49 -25.98 5.25
C GLU A 44 1.63 -26.11 4.23
N ASP A 45 2.47 -27.14 4.38
CA ASP A 45 3.66 -27.38 3.55
C ASP A 45 4.58 -26.15 3.41
N GLY A 46 4.70 -25.37 4.49
CA GLY A 46 5.52 -24.17 4.51
C GLY A 46 4.80 -22.90 4.01
N PHE A 47 3.49 -22.96 3.75
CA PHE A 47 2.68 -21.82 3.30
C PHE A 47 1.39 -21.67 4.12
N ARG A 48 0.64 -20.61 3.81
CA ARG A 48 -0.66 -20.30 4.41
C ARG A 48 -1.72 -21.27 3.91
N GLY A 49 -2.58 -21.72 4.82
CA GLY A 49 -3.71 -22.60 4.52
C GLY A 49 -4.91 -21.84 3.99
N ASP A 50 -4.75 -21.16 2.86
CA ASP A 50 -5.86 -20.47 2.22
C ASP A 50 -6.18 -21.04 0.84
N ASN A 51 -7.46 -20.95 0.46
CA ASN A 51 -7.96 -21.42 -0.83
C ASN A 51 -7.59 -20.46 -1.99
N TYR A 52 -6.49 -19.71 -1.86
CA TYR A 52 -6.05 -18.85 -2.94
C TYR A 52 -5.47 -19.67 -4.10
N SER A 53 -5.39 -19.02 -5.24
CA SER A 53 -5.38 -19.66 -6.55
C SER A 53 -4.12 -20.48 -6.92
N LYS A 54 -3.10 -20.56 -6.06
CA LYS A 54 -1.84 -21.25 -6.34
C LYS A 54 -1.74 -22.55 -5.55
N ASN A 55 -1.22 -23.60 -6.18
CA ASN A 55 -0.82 -24.82 -5.47
C ASN A 55 0.57 -24.67 -4.83
N ILE A 56 0.94 -25.61 -3.96
CA ILE A 56 2.21 -25.61 -3.22
C ILE A 56 3.44 -25.55 -4.15
N SER A 57 3.43 -26.28 -5.27
CA SER A 57 4.54 -26.23 -6.24
C SER A 57 4.70 -24.84 -6.87
N GLN A 58 3.58 -24.18 -7.23
CA GLN A 58 3.58 -22.81 -7.72
C GLN A 58 4.08 -21.83 -6.65
N CYS A 59 3.73 -22.05 -5.39
CA CYS A 59 4.24 -21.26 -4.26
C CYS A 59 5.77 -21.35 -4.15
N HIS A 60 6.35 -22.55 -4.24
CA HIS A 60 7.81 -22.72 -4.25
C HIS A 60 8.49 -22.06 -5.46
N ILE A 61 7.89 -22.14 -6.64
CA ILE A 61 8.39 -21.46 -7.85
C ILE A 61 8.42 -19.93 -7.61
N MET A 62 7.34 -19.36 -7.08
CA MET A 62 7.29 -17.94 -6.75
C MET A 62 8.33 -17.55 -5.70
N MET A 63 8.56 -18.38 -4.69
CA MET A 63 9.61 -18.13 -3.69
C MET A 63 11.00 -18.03 -4.34
N LYS A 64 11.34 -19.00 -5.19
CA LYS A 64 12.68 -19.12 -5.80
C LYS A 64 12.95 -18.07 -6.87
N ASN A 65 11.93 -17.67 -7.62
CA ASN A 65 12.09 -16.85 -8.82
C ASN A 65 11.70 -15.38 -8.63
N VAL A 66 10.82 -15.11 -7.65
CA VAL A 66 10.27 -13.77 -7.41
C VAL A 66 10.60 -13.29 -6.02
N VAL A 67 10.10 -13.94 -4.97
CA VAL A 67 10.16 -13.42 -3.60
C VAL A 67 11.59 -13.30 -3.10
N ILE A 68 12.35 -14.39 -3.06
CA ILE A 68 13.73 -14.40 -2.53
C ILE A 68 14.65 -13.51 -3.38
N PRO A 69 14.66 -13.61 -4.73
CA PRO A 69 15.51 -12.74 -5.54
C PRO A 69 15.16 -11.25 -5.43
N SER A 70 13.88 -10.90 -5.18
CA SER A 70 13.45 -9.50 -5.03
C SER A 70 14.13 -8.79 -3.86
N CYS A 71 14.60 -9.53 -2.83
CA CYS A 71 15.39 -8.96 -1.74
C CYS A 71 16.61 -8.20 -2.26
N TRP A 72 17.25 -8.71 -3.31
CA TRP A 72 18.47 -8.12 -3.88
C TRP A 72 18.20 -6.90 -4.77
N LEU A 73 16.93 -6.62 -5.07
CA LEU A 73 16.54 -5.36 -5.70
C LEU A 73 16.60 -4.18 -4.72
N LEU A 74 16.57 -4.44 -3.41
CA LEU A 74 16.63 -3.39 -2.40
C LEU A 74 18.10 -3.08 -2.04
N PRO A 75 18.59 -1.84 -2.25
CA PRO A 75 20.00 -1.52 -1.98
C PRO A 75 20.45 -1.71 -0.53
N SER A 76 19.53 -1.61 0.44
CA SER A 76 19.80 -1.77 1.88
C SER A 76 19.77 -3.24 2.35
N CYS A 77 19.46 -4.20 1.47
CA CYS A 77 19.48 -5.62 1.79
C CYS A 77 20.93 -6.10 1.98
N LYS A 78 21.20 -6.77 3.10
CA LYS A 78 22.51 -7.37 3.41
C LYS A 78 22.50 -8.87 3.58
N GLY A 79 21.34 -9.49 3.56
CA GLY A 79 21.23 -10.93 3.67
C GLY A 79 19.80 -11.37 3.84
N LEU A 80 19.61 -12.69 3.75
CA LEU A 80 18.34 -13.33 3.96
C LEU A 80 18.54 -14.72 4.55
N ALA A 81 17.48 -15.24 5.17
CA ALA A 81 17.34 -16.63 5.56
C ALA A 81 15.97 -17.14 5.13
N TRP A 82 15.91 -18.30 4.48
CA TRP A 82 14.66 -19.02 4.25
C TRP A 82 14.67 -20.26 5.13
N LEU A 83 13.84 -20.23 6.17
CA LEU A 83 13.87 -21.21 7.24
C LEU A 83 13.14 -22.49 6.84
N GLU A 84 13.63 -23.63 7.32
CA GLU A 84 12.98 -24.93 7.15
C GLU A 84 11.94 -25.15 8.25
N HIS A 85 12.26 -24.73 9.47
CA HIS A 85 11.38 -24.83 10.63
C HIS A 85 11.05 -23.46 11.23
N ARG A 86 9.83 -23.35 11.77
CA ARG A 86 9.32 -22.08 12.30
C ARG A 86 10.10 -21.61 13.54
N ASP A 87 10.48 -22.54 14.40
CA ASP A 87 11.18 -22.28 15.66
C ASP A 87 12.56 -21.65 15.47
N GLU A 88 13.21 -21.87 14.32
CA GLU A 88 14.44 -21.16 13.91
C GLU A 88 14.26 -19.63 13.88
N ALA A 89 13.03 -19.13 13.69
CA ALA A 89 12.76 -17.70 13.67
C ALA A 89 13.11 -17.02 15.00
N ASN A 90 13.07 -17.75 16.13
CA ASN A 90 13.41 -17.22 17.45
C ASN A 90 14.85 -16.73 17.52
N PHE A 91 15.78 -17.46 16.90
CA PHE A 91 17.19 -17.07 16.86
C PHE A 91 17.39 -15.72 16.17
N PHE A 92 16.69 -15.49 15.05
CA PHE A 92 16.75 -14.21 14.35
C PHE A 92 16.02 -13.09 15.10
N PHE A 93 14.92 -13.43 15.78
CA PHE A 93 14.14 -12.48 16.56
C PHE A 93 14.92 -11.95 17.76
N GLU A 94 15.60 -12.83 18.50
CA GLU A 94 16.50 -12.44 19.59
C GLU A 94 17.64 -11.54 19.09
N LYS A 95 18.24 -11.90 17.94
CA LYS A 95 19.29 -11.07 17.30
C LYS A 95 18.80 -9.70 16.85
N ALA A 96 17.51 -9.54 16.59
CA ALA A 96 16.96 -8.28 16.14
C ALA A 96 16.98 -7.21 17.24
N ASN A 97 17.01 -7.61 18.52
CA ASN A 97 17.06 -6.72 19.68
C ASN A 97 16.02 -5.58 19.59
N GLY A 98 14.78 -5.93 19.25
CA GLY A 98 13.65 -5.00 19.09
C GLY A 98 13.53 -4.33 17.71
N TYR A 99 14.54 -4.42 16.84
CA TYR A 99 14.47 -3.86 15.48
C TYR A 99 13.88 -4.87 14.48
N VAL A 100 12.57 -5.09 14.62
CA VAL A 100 11.79 -6.10 13.91
C VAL A 100 10.74 -5.45 13.02
N PHE A 101 10.58 -5.98 11.81
CA PHE A 101 9.44 -5.69 10.94
C PHE A 101 8.77 -7.01 10.48
N PRO A 102 7.43 -7.09 10.36
CA PRO A 102 6.44 -6.06 10.70
C PRO A 102 6.44 -5.67 12.17
N ARG A 103 5.89 -4.49 12.47
CA ARG A 103 5.68 -4.06 13.86
C ARG A 103 4.88 -5.11 14.63
N ASN A 104 5.29 -5.38 15.86
CA ASN A 104 4.65 -6.31 16.78
C ASN A 104 4.67 -7.77 16.31
N TYR A 105 5.52 -8.11 15.33
CA TYR A 105 5.77 -9.51 15.01
C TYR A 105 6.48 -10.19 16.17
N ILE A 106 5.92 -11.30 16.65
CA ILE A 106 6.57 -12.19 17.61
C ILE A 106 6.43 -13.60 17.06
N PRO A 107 7.55 -14.31 16.82
CA PRO A 107 7.51 -15.70 16.39
C PRO A 107 6.52 -16.53 17.23
N GLN A 108 5.76 -17.40 16.55
CA GLN A 108 4.77 -18.33 17.10
C GLN A 108 3.54 -17.73 17.83
N THR A 109 3.66 -16.55 18.45
CA THR A 109 2.60 -16.01 19.34
C THR A 109 1.86 -14.83 18.73
N GLN A 110 2.52 -13.99 17.94
CA GLN A 110 1.92 -12.83 17.30
C GLN A 110 2.38 -12.73 15.85
N ILE A 111 1.68 -13.46 14.98
CA ILE A 111 1.97 -13.52 13.55
C ILE A 111 1.17 -12.43 12.85
N VAL A 112 1.88 -11.47 12.26
CA VAL A 112 1.31 -10.30 11.59
C VAL A 112 1.91 -10.11 10.21
N ALA A 113 1.12 -9.54 9.30
CA ALA A 113 1.53 -9.21 7.96
C ALA A 113 1.56 -7.69 7.73
N ASP A 114 2.38 -7.24 6.78
CA ASP A 114 2.41 -5.86 6.31
C ASP A 114 2.91 -5.76 4.87
N TYR A 115 2.05 -6.13 3.92
CA TYR A 115 2.36 -6.18 2.49
C TYR A 115 1.32 -5.46 1.62
N THR A 116 0.42 -4.68 2.23
CA THR A 116 -0.74 -4.09 1.53
C THR A 116 -0.59 -2.60 1.28
N TRP A 117 -1.28 -2.11 0.26
CA TRP A 117 -1.28 -0.70 -0.17
C TRP A 117 -1.60 0.35 0.90
N PRO A 118 -2.46 0.10 1.91
CA PRO A 118 -2.77 1.10 2.93
C PRO A 118 -1.53 1.63 3.68
N GLY A 119 -0.51 0.79 3.89
CA GLY A 119 0.76 1.23 4.48
C GLY A 119 1.54 2.18 3.57
N ILE A 120 1.47 1.97 2.24
CA ILE A 120 2.10 2.84 1.23
C ILE A 120 1.36 4.17 1.15
N VAL A 121 0.01 4.13 1.17
CA VAL A 121 -0.82 5.35 1.22
C VAL A 121 -0.50 6.16 2.46
N ALA A 122 -0.45 5.52 3.64
CA ALA A 122 -0.08 6.19 4.88
C ALA A 122 1.33 6.81 4.82
N ALA A 123 2.30 6.12 4.23
CA ALA A 123 3.65 6.66 3.99
C ALA A 123 3.65 7.89 3.08
N TYR A 124 2.87 7.85 2.01
CA TYR A 124 2.71 8.99 1.12
C TYR A 124 2.11 10.20 1.85
N LEU A 125 1.10 10.01 2.71
CA LEU A 125 0.54 11.11 3.51
C LEU A 125 1.56 11.76 4.44
N ARG A 126 2.51 10.97 4.97
CA ARG A 126 3.64 11.47 5.77
C ARG A 126 4.77 12.09 4.94
N ASN A 127 4.56 12.26 3.64
CA ASN A 127 5.57 12.76 2.70
C ASN A 127 6.84 11.91 2.67
N GLU A 128 6.70 10.59 2.87
CA GLU A 128 7.81 9.66 2.79
C GLU A 128 8.05 9.20 1.35
N THR A 129 9.30 8.94 1.00
CA THR A 129 9.68 8.50 -0.34
C THR A 129 10.04 7.02 -0.35
N LEU A 130 9.36 6.28 -1.24
CA LEU A 130 9.68 4.90 -1.56
C LEU A 130 11.10 4.77 -2.12
N THR A 131 11.75 3.63 -1.86
CA THR A 131 13.09 3.38 -2.41
C THR A 131 12.97 2.78 -3.81
N MET A 132 13.62 3.39 -4.79
CA MET A 132 13.77 2.80 -6.10
C MET A 132 14.50 1.45 -6.00
N LEU A 133 13.82 0.38 -6.38
CA LEU A 133 14.38 -0.95 -6.53
C LEU A 133 15.31 -0.99 -7.73
N ARG A 134 16.48 -1.61 -7.56
CA ARG A 134 17.58 -1.64 -8.53
C ARG A 134 18.08 -3.05 -8.70
N GLU A 135 18.09 -3.51 -9.94
CA GLU A 135 18.78 -4.71 -10.35
C GLU A 135 20.30 -4.64 -10.01
N PRO A 136 20.94 -5.79 -9.77
CA PRO A 136 22.40 -5.86 -9.76
C PRO A 136 23.00 -5.47 -11.13
N LEU A 137 24.14 -4.78 -11.13
CA LEU A 137 24.76 -4.19 -12.33
C LEU A 137 24.93 -5.18 -13.50
N GLY A 138 25.31 -6.43 -13.21
CA GLY A 138 25.50 -7.46 -14.24
C GLY A 138 24.23 -7.73 -15.06
N TYR A 139 23.04 -7.55 -14.49
CA TYR A 139 21.79 -7.69 -15.25
C TYR A 139 21.59 -6.52 -16.22
N SER A 140 21.95 -5.29 -15.84
CA SER A 140 21.90 -4.12 -16.74
C SER A 140 22.85 -4.30 -17.93
N GLU A 141 24.04 -4.87 -17.70
CA GLU A 141 25.02 -5.19 -18.75
C GLU A 141 24.50 -6.28 -19.70
N MET A 142 23.94 -7.37 -19.16
CA MET A 142 23.32 -8.44 -19.96
C MET A 142 22.19 -7.91 -20.84
N ILE A 143 21.30 -7.07 -20.29
CA ILE A 143 20.20 -6.46 -21.03
C ILE A 143 20.70 -5.53 -22.12
N SER A 144 21.74 -4.74 -21.84
CA SER A 144 22.32 -3.84 -22.84
C SER A 144 22.96 -4.61 -24.00
N SER A 145 23.54 -5.79 -23.72
CA SER A 145 24.09 -6.68 -24.74
C SER A 145 23.02 -7.38 -25.57
N LEU A 146 21.93 -7.84 -24.95
CA LEU A 146 20.85 -8.57 -25.64
C LEU A 146 19.94 -7.63 -26.44
N PHE A 147 19.75 -6.43 -25.91
CA PHE A 147 18.94 -5.38 -26.53
C PHE A 147 19.81 -4.14 -26.71
N PRO A 148 20.74 -4.13 -27.69
CA PRO A 148 21.54 -2.94 -27.98
C PRO A 148 20.64 -1.80 -28.49
N ASP A 149 21.08 -0.56 -28.29
CA ASP A 149 20.38 0.61 -28.80
C ASP A 149 20.63 0.72 -30.31
N ASP A 150 19.60 0.44 -31.11
CA ASP A 150 19.65 0.45 -32.58
C ASP A 150 18.85 1.62 -33.20
N GLY A 151 18.55 2.64 -32.38
CA GLY A 151 17.74 3.80 -32.75
C GLY A 151 16.24 3.59 -32.51
N ARG A 152 15.78 2.37 -32.22
CA ARG A 152 14.37 2.09 -31.89
C ARG A 152 14.10 2.19 -30.39
N LYS A 153 12.88 2.60 -30.05
CA LYS A 153 12.37 2.60 -28.67
C LYS A 153 11.95 1.19 -28.28
N LEU A 154 12.62 0.64 -27.26
CA LEU A 154 12.30 -0.68 -26.71
C LEU A 154 10.97 -0.62 -25.95
N ILE A 155 9.98 -1.41 -26.37
CA ILE A 155 8.71 -1.61 -25.69
C ILE A 155 8.65 -3.04 -25.19
N THR A 156 8.34 -3.25 -23.91
CA THR A 156 8.04 -4.58 -23.39
C THR A 156 6.54 -4.77 -23.25
N ILE A 157 6.05 -5.96 -23.58
CA ILE A 157 4.66 -6.37 -23.41
C ILE A 157 4.65 -7.55 -22.46
N THR A 158 4.14 -7.37 -21.25
CA THR A 158 4.03 -8.45 -20.28
C THR A 158 2.62 -9.00 -20.27
N ILE A 159 2.50 -10.26 -20.70
CA ILE A 159 1.20 -10.93 -20.81
C ILE A 159 0.87 -11.73 -19.55
N ARG A 160 -0.42 -11.88 -19.29
CA ARG A 160 -0.97 -12.72 -18.21
C ARG A 160 -1.74 -13.87 -18.81
N GLU A 161 -1.38 -15.09 -18.42
CA GLU A 161 -1.99 -16.36 -18.82
C GLU A 161 -2.01 -17.33 -17.64
N ALA A 162 -2.53 -16.86 -16.51
CA ALA A 162 -2.63 -17.68 -15.33
C ALA A 162 -3.72 -18.76 -15.51
N PRO A 163 -3.54 -19.96 -14.95
CA PRO A 163 -4.56 -21.01 -14.94
C PRO A 163 -5.73 -20.69 -13.99
N TYR A 164 -5.68 -19.54 -13.32
CA TYR A 164 -6.66 -19.06 -12.36
C TYR A 164 -7.01 -17.59 -12.61
N ASN A 165 -8.19 -17.18 -12.13
CA ASN A 165 -8.77 -15.87 -12.41
C ASN A 165 -8.62 -15.52 -13.90
N THR A 166 -9.00 -16.46 -14.77
CA THR A 166 -8.70 -16.42 -16.21
C THR A 166 -9.34 -15.23 -16.93
N LYS A 167 -10.39 -14.63 -16.35
CA LYS A 167 -10.99 -13.38 -16.84
C LYS A 167 -10.02 -12.19 -16.87
N ARG A 168 -8.93 -12.26 -16.10
CA ARG A 168 -7.85 -11.26 -16.09
C ARG A 168 -6.75 -11.55 -17.11
N ASN A 169 -6.79 -12.70 -17.80
CA ASN A 169 -5.78 -13.01 -18.80
C ASN A 169 -5.83 -12.02 -19.96
N THR A 170 -4.67 -11.78 -20.55
CA THR A 170 -4.49 -10.88 -21.69
C THR A 170 -5.38 -11.31 -22.85
N ASN A 171 -6.08 -10.36 -23.48
CA ASN A 171 -6.75 -10.57 -24.75
C ASN A 171 -5.71 -10.60 -25.88
N CYS A 172 -5.01 -11.73 -26.02
CA CYS A 172 -3.87 -11.84 -26.92
C CYS A 172 -4.21 -11.48 -28.38
N GLN A 173 -5.45 -11.70 -28.82
CA GLN A 173 -5.88 -11.31 -30.17
C GLN A 173 -5.91 -9.78 -30.35
N ALA A 174 -6.47 -9.05 -29.39
CA ALA A 174 -6.52 -7.59 -29.43
C ALA A 174 -5.11 -6.98 -29.36
N TRP A 175 -4.28 -7.49 -28.45
CA TRP A 175 -2.89 -7.07 -28.32
C TRP A 175 -2.10 -7.36 -29.60
N LEU A 176 -2.22 -8.55 -30.21
CA LEU A 176 -1.53 -8.87 -31.46
C LEU A 176 -1.94 -7.94 -32.61
N SER A 177 -3.24 -7.64 -32.73
CA SER A 177 -3.76 -6.69 -33.71
C SER A 177 -3.18 -5.29 -33.52
N PHE A 178 -3.07 -4.83 -32.27
CA PHE A 178 -2.43 -3.55 -31.92
C PHE A 178 -0.93 -3.56 -32.24
N LEU A 179 -0.18 -4.58 -31.84
CA LEU A 179 1.27 -4.59 -32.01
C LEU A 179 1.67 -4.62 -33.50
N LYS A 180 0.88 -5.28 -34.36
CA LYS A 180 1.12 -5.34 -35.81
C LYS A 180 1.02 -3.99 -36.53
N VAL A 181 0.36 -2.99 -35.93
CA VAL A 181 0.22 -1.66 -36.53
C VAL A 181 1.28 -0.67 -36.05
N LEU A 182 2.12 -1.06 -35.09
CA LEU A 182 3.21 -0.21 -34.61
C LEU A 182 4.35 -0.16 -35.64
N ASP A 183 4.92 1.03 -35.80
CA ASP A 183 6.00 1.29 -36.74
C ASP A 183 7.30 0.59 -36.31
N SER A 184 7.62 -0.53 -36.97
CA SER A 184 8.82 -1.35 -36.67
C SER A 184 10.15 -0.64 -36.91
N SER A 185 10.16 0.49 -37.63
CA SER A 185 11.35 1.35 -37.77
C SER A 185 11.57 2.25 -36.56
N LYS A 186 10.53 2.47 -35.74
CA LYS A 186 10.57 3.29 -34.52
C LYS A 186 10.59 2.48 -33.24
N TYR A 187 9.95 1.32 -33.23
CA TYR A 187 9.74 0.52 -32.02
C TYR A 187 10.34 -0.88 -32.15
N LYS A 188 11.05 -1.31 -31.10
CA LYS A 188 11.46 -2.70 -30.91
C LYS A 188 10.57 -3.30 -29.83
N ILE A 189 9.72 -4.26 -30.21
CA ILE A 189 8.73 -4.86 -29.31
C ILE A 189 9.26 -6.21 -28.81
N VAL A 190 9.22 -6.41 -27.50
CA VAL A 190 9.64 -7.65 -26.83
C VAL A 190 8.51 -8.16 -25.94
N ILE A 191 8.11 -9.41 -26.14
CA ILE A 191 7.06 -10.08 -25.37
C ILE A 191 7.69 -10.80 -24.17
N ILE A 192 7.13 -10.58 -22.98
CA ILE A 192 7.48 -11.29 -21.76
C ILE A 192 6.29 -12.20 -21.40
N PRO A 193 6.42 -13.53 -21.56
CA PRO A 193 5.34 -14.46 -21.30
C PRO A 193 4.99 -14.56 -19.80
N ASP A 194 3.81 -15.11 -19.51
CA ASP A 194 3.41 -15.44 -18.13
C ASP A 194 4.35 -16.50 -17.53
N THR A 195 4.66 -16.38 -16.25
CA THR A 195 5.52 -17.34 -15.54
C THR A 195 4.95 -18.77 -15.53
N ASN A 196 3.62 -18.92 -15.65
CA ASN A 196 2.96 -20.23 -15.73
C ASN A 196 2.91 -20.80 -17.16
N ASN A 197 3.25 -20.02 -18.19
CA ASN A 197 3.17 -20.46 -19.59
C ASN A 197 4.29 -19.86 -20.45
N LEU A 198 5.50 -20.41 -20.33
CA LEU A 198 6.67 -19.96 -21.11
C LEU A 198 6.62 -20.39 -22.58
N SER A 199 5.85 -21.44 -22.88
CA SER A 199 5.75 -22.03 -24.22
C SER A 199 4.83 -21.26 -25.16
N ASN A 200 4.09 -20.26 -24.66
CA ASN A 200 3.17 -19.53 -25.49
C ASN A 200 3.90 -18.77 -26.63
N GLY A 201 3.44 -18.98 -27.86
CA GLY A 201 3.91 -18.33 -29.08
C GLY A 201 2.84 -17.50 -29.79
N VAL A 202 1.74 -17.12 -29.11
CA VAL A 202 0.59 -16.42 -29.73
C VAL A 202 0.98 -15.10 -30.43
N PHE A 203 2.07 -14.45 -30.04
CA PHE A 203 2.58 -13.23 -30.68
C PHE A 203 3.61 -13.55 -31.77
N GLU A 204 3.16 -14.23 -32.81
CA GLU A 204 4.01 -14.57 -33.96
C GLU A 204 4.65 -13.31 -34.59
N GLY A 205 5.94 -13.42 -34.92
CA GLY A 205 6.72 -12.33 -35.50
C GLY A 205 7.36 -11.38 -34.48
N PHE A 206 7.11 -11.56 -33.18
CA PHE A 206 7.74 -10.78 -32.11
C PHE A 206 8.80 -11.56 -31.34
N GLU A 207 9.79 -10.85 -30.79
CA GLU A 207 10.85 -11.41 -29.97
C GLU A 207 10.33 -11.73 -28.56
N TYR A 208 10.71 -12.88 -28.00
CA TYR A 208 10.29 -13.32 -26.67
C TYR A 208 11.45 -13.32 -25.68
N CYS A 209 11.25 -12.64 -24.55
CA CYS A 209 12.22 -12.61 -23.45
C CYS A 209 11.76 -13.48 -22.27
N ARG A 210 11.94 -14.80 -22.42
CA ARG A 210 11.53 -15.80 -21.41
C ARG A 210 12.31 -15.73 -20.10
N ILE A 211 13.55 -15.23 -20.13
CA ILE A 211 14.38 -15.09 -18.92
C ILE A 211 13.72 -14.11 -17.95
N ALA A 212 13.17 -13.00 -18.45
CA ALA A 212 12.41 -12.05 -17.64
C ALA A 212 11.15 -12.68 -17.00
N SER A 213 10.62 -13.78 -17.55
CA SER A 213 9.50 -14.51 -16.95
C SER A 213 9.87 -15.26 -15.67
N LEU A 214 11.16 -15.59 -15.49
CA LEU A 214 11.68 -16.45 -14.43
C LEU A 214 12.67 -15.75 -13.49
N ASP A 215 13.30 -14.66 -13.91
CA ASP A 215 14.27 -13.93 -13.11
C ASP A 215 13.80 -12.48 -12.91
N VAL A 216 13.42 -12.14 -11.68
CA VAL A 216 12.92 -10.81 -11.33
C VAL A 216 13.98 -9.70 -11.47
N SER A 217 15.27 -10.03 -11.31
CA SER A 217 16.36 -9.05 -11.49
C SER A 217 16.57 -8.74 -12.97
N PHE A 218 16.53 -9.78 -13.81
CA PHE A 218 16.54 -9.62 -15.26
C PHE A 218 15.30 -8.84 -15.74
N ARG A 219 14.13 -9.13 -15.15
CA ARG A 219 12.88 -8.41 -15.43
C ARG A 219 12.98 -6.93 -15.05
N ALA A 220 13.50 -6.61 -13.87
CA ALA A 220 13.71 -5.23 -13.45
C ALA A 220 14.66 -4.50 -14.41
N ALA A 221 15.73 -5.15 -14.84
CA ALA A 221 16.70 -4.60 -15.79
C ALA A 221 16.08 -4.28 -17.16
N ILE A 222 15.32 -5.19 -17.76
CA ILE A 222 14.68 -4.94 -19.06
C ILE A 222 13.60 -3.86 -18.95
N TYR A 223 12.82 -3.84 -17.86
CA TYR A 223 11.82 -2.80 -17.64
C TYR A 223 12.45 -1.42 -17.50
N ARG A 224 13.55 -1.32 -16.76
CA ARG A 224 14.30 -0.08 -16.61
C ARG A 224 14.97 0.34 -17.90
N LYS A 225 15.36 -0.57 -18.79
CA LYS A 225 15.88 -0.22 -20.11
C LYS A 225 14.79 0.31 -21.04
N ALA A 226 13.60 -0.31 -21.02
CA ALA A 226 12.52 0.00 -21.94
C ALA A 226 12.10 1.48 -21.92
N TYR A 227 11.68 1.96 -23.09
CA TYR A 227 10.97 3.23 -23.26
C TYR A 227 9.58 3.17 -22.61
N LEU A 228 8.87 2.06 -22.79
CA LEU A 228 7.55 1.81 -22.21
C LEU A 228 7.39 0.32 -21.90
N ASN A 229 6.82 0.03 -20.72
CA ASN A 229 6.41 -1.32 -20.33
C ASN A 229 4.88 -1.38 -20.30
N MET A 230 4.27 -2.21 -21.14
CA MET A 230 2.82 -2.36 -21.20
C MET A 230 2.39 -3.68 -20.54
N PHE A 231 1.29 -3.62 -19.79
CA PHE A 231 0.78 -4.73 -19.00
C PHE A 231 -0.72 -4.89 -19.19
N GLN A 232 -1.18 -6.14 -19.24
CA GLN A 232 -2.47 -6.47 -18.63
C GLN A 232 -2.27 -6.55 -17.12
N ASP A 233 -3.18 -5.99 -16.32
CA ASP A 233 -3.05 -5.95 -14.86
C ASP A 233 -2.57 -7.29 -14.25
N ASN A 234 -1.37 -7.26 -13.67
CA ASN A 234 -0.73 -8.40 -13.05
C ASN A 234 0.38 -7.97 -12.06
N GLY A 235 0.77 -8.89 -11.19
CA GLY A 235 1.82 -8.65 -10.19
C GLY A 235 3.16 -8.14 -10.74
N PRO A 236 3.66 -8.62 -11.90
CA PRO A 236 4.88 -8.10 -12.52
C PRO A 236 4.91 -6.58 -12.76
N ALA A 237 3.76 -5.92 -12.92
CA ALA A 237 3.70 -4.46 -13.05
C ALA A 237 4.35 -3.73 -11.85
N PHE A 238 4.30 -4.33 -10.65
CA PHE A 238 4.94 -3.76 -9.47
C PHE A 238 6.47 -3.74 -9.56
N VAL A 239 7.09 -4.61 -10.37
CA VAL A 239 8.54 -4.55 -10.63
C VAL A 239 8.86 -3.28 -11.42
N ALA A 240 8.09 -2.98 -12.47
CA ALA A 240 8.26 -1.75 -13.25
C ALA A 240 7.99 -0.51 -12.38
N LEU A 241 6.91 -0.55 -11.60
CA LEU A 241 6.54 0.54 -10.70
C LEU A 241 7.67 0.91 -9.74
N PHE A 242 8.09 -0.04 -8.89
CA PHE A 242 9.04 0.24 -7.82
C PHE A 242 10.48 0.40 -8.32
N SER A 243 10.76 0.05 -9.57
CA SER A 243 12.03 0.34 -10.24
C SER A 243 12.05 1.70 -10.96
N HIS A 244 10.97 2.49 -10.84
CA HIS A 244 10.75 3.76 -11.55
C HIS A 244 10.83 3.60 -13.07
N SER A 245 10.40 2.44 -13.57
CA SER A 245 10.29 2.20 -15.01
C SER A 245 8.99 2.81 -15.53
N PRO A 246 8.99 3.39 -16.75
CA PRO A 246 7.76 3.86 -17.36
C PRO A 246 6.82 2.69 -17.63
N LEU A 247 5.53 2.85 -17.31
CA LEU A 247 4.56 1.75 -17.41
C LEU A 247 3.18 2.22 -17.82
N LEU A 248 2.47 1.35 -18.53
CA LEU A 248 1.07 1.50 -18.88
C LEU A 248 0.35 0.18 -18.57
N VAL A 249 -0.53 0.20 -17.58
CA VAL A 249 -1.27 -0.98 -17.10
C VAL A 249 -2.72 -0.87 -17.54
N ILE A 250 -3.17 -1.81 -18.37
CA ILE A 250 -4.57 -1.94 -18.73
C ILE A 250 -5.27 -2.74 -17.64
N HIS A 251 -6.30 -2.14 -17.03
CA HIS A 251 -6.99 -2.70 -15.89
C HIS A 251 -8.51 -2.58 -16.07
N GLN A 252 -9.23 -3.63 -15.70
CA GLN A 252 -10.68 -3.61 -15.58
C GLN A 252 -11.11 -4.05 -14.18
N VAL A 253 -12.24 -3.54 -13.69
CA VAL A 253 -12.85 -4.02 -12.45
C VAL A 253 -13.43 -5.43 -12.69
N TYR A 254 -13.08 -6.38 -11.81
CA TYR A 254 -13.56 -7.76 -11.87
C TYR A 254 -14.25 -8.11 -10.55
N HIS A 255 -15.59 -8.04 -10.50
CA HIS A 255 -16.35 -8.28 -9.27
C HIS A 255 -16.17 -9.68 -8.64
N ALA A 256 -15.69 -10.66 -9.41
CA ALA A 256 -15.46 -12.03 -8.94
C ALA A 256 -14.05 -12.27 -8.37
N ASP A 257 -13.14 -11.29 -8.46
CA ASP A 257 -11.79 -11.35 -7.90
C ASP A 257 -11.65 -10.30 -6.82
N LEU A 258 -11.52 -10.71 -5.56
CA LEU A 258 -11.44 -9.81 -4.40
C LEU A 258 -10.33 -8.76 -4.54
N GLY A 259 -9.24 -9.05 -5.26
CA GLY A 259 -8.15 -8.10 -5.50
C GLY A 259 -8.39 -7.10 -6.63
N CYS A 260 -9.57 -7.15 -7.26
CA CYS A 260 -9.94 -6.33 -8.41
C CYS A 260 -11.39 -5.82 -8.33
N THR A 261 -12.00 -5.82 -7.14
CA THR A 261 -13.32 -5.21 -6.91
C THR A 261 -13.19 -3.70 -6.68
N GLU A 262 -14.29 -2.99 -6.87
CA GLU A 262 -14.39 -1.56 -6.49
C GLU A 262 -14.04 -1.35 -5.01
N ASP A 263 -14.55 -2.22 -4.13
CA ASP A 263 -14.29 -2.14 -2.69
C ASP A 263 -12.80 -2.27 -2.37
N TYR A 264 -12.08 -3.14 -3.07
CA TYR A 264 -10.63 -3.23 -2.95
C TYR A 264 -9.95 -1.92 -3.39
N PHE A 265 -10.37 -1.33 -4.51
CA PHE A 265 -9.77 -0.08 -4.97
C PHE A 265 -10.04 1.08 -4.01
N TYR A 266 -11.26 1.21 -3.50
CA TYR A 266 -11.62 2.25 -2.55
C TYR A 266 -10.93 2.07 -1.20
N ARG A 267 -10.92 0.85 -0.65
CA ARG A 267 -10.52 0.60 0.75
C ARG A 267 -9.07 0.16 0.94
N VAL A 268 -8.42 -0.31 -0.13
CA VAL A 268 -7.05 -0.84 -0.07
C VAL A 268 -6.10 0.02 -0.91
N ALA A 269 -6.46 0.28 -2.16
CA ALA A 269 -5.62 1.04 -3.09
C ALA A 269 -5.77 2.58 -2.98
N ALA A 270 -6.86 3.05 -2.36
CA ALA A 270 -7.25 4.46 -2.25
C ALA A 270 -7.49 5.18 -3.58
N ILE A 271 -8.02 4.46 -4.58
CA ILE A 271 -8.31 5.00 -5.92
C ILE A 271 -9.73 4.65 -6.36
N ASP A 272 -10.28 5.45 -7.27
CA ASP A 272 -11.59 5.19 -7.88
C ASP A 272 -11.41 4.90 -9.37
N PRO A 273 -11.71 3.68 -9.83
CA PRO A 273 -11.64 3.30 -11.24
C PRO A 273 -12.55 4.13 -12.17
N TYR A 274 -13.70 4.60 -11.69
CA TYR A 274 -14.70 5.33 -12.46
C TYR A 274 -14.39 6.83 -12.59
N GLU A 275 -13.62 7.38 -11.65
CA GLU A 275 -13.00 8.72 -11.78
C GLU A 275 -11.63 8.65 -12.49
N HIS A 276 -11.25 7.46 -12.98
CA HIS A 276 -9.98 7.20 -13.65
C HIS A 276 -8.74 7.59 -12.83
N HIS A 277 -8.82 7.46 -11.50
CA HIS A 277 -7.72 7.81 -10.62
C HIS A 277 -6.46 6.99 -10.91
N GLN A 278 -5.33 7.66 -10.75
CA GLN A 278 -3.99 7.08 -10.68
C GLN A 278 -3.61 6.99 -9.21
N TYR A 279 -2.61 6.19 -8.86
CA TYR A 279 -2.05 6.26 -7.52
C TYR A 279 -1.31 7.60 -7.35
N ALA A 280 -1.62 8.35 -6.29
CA ALA A 280 -1.06 9.68 -6.07
C ALA A 280 0.48 9.70 -6.04
N MET A 281 1.10 8.63 -5.53
CA MET A 281 2.56 8.51 -5.42
C MET A 281 3.26 7.97 -6.67
N TRP A 282 2.51 7.51 -7.68
CA TRP A 282 3.11 7.03 -8.93
C TRP A 282 3.57 8.21 -9.78
N GLN A 283 4.62 8.01 -10.57
CA GLN A 283 5.12 9.03 -11.49
C GLN A 283 4.14 9.24 -12.65
N LYS A 284 4.10 10.43 -13.24
CA LYS A 284 3.21 10.75 -14.38
C LYS A 284 3.38 9.84 -15.60
N ASN A 285 4.55 9.24 -15.78
CA ASN A 285 4.83 8.24 -16.82
C ASN A 285 4.52 6.78 -16.39
N GLN A 286 3.82 6.61 -15.27
CA GLN A 286 3.32 5.35 -14.76
C GLN A 286 1.80 5.44 -14.64
N CYS A 287 1.10 4.79 -15.56
CA CYS A 287 -0.33 5.01 -15.76
C CYS A 287 -1.13 3.71 -15.71
N ILE A 288 -2.33 3.80 -15.13
CA ILE A 288 -3.39 2.81 -15.17
C ILE A 288 -4.45 3.29 -16.15
N VAL A 289 -4.91 2.39 -17.00
CA VAL A 289 -6.01 2.59 -17.93
C VAL A 289 -7.17 1.74 -17.46
N TRP A 290 -8.24 2.37 -16.97
CA TRP A 290 -9.44 1.72 -16.45
C TRP A 290 -10.44 1.33 -17.55
N GLN A 291 -9.99 0.53 -18.52
CA GLN A 291 -10.77 0.09 -19.67
C GLN A 291 -10.41 -1.34 -20.08
N PRO A 292 -11.30 -2.07 -20.78
CA PRO A 292 -10.97 -3.37 -21.36
C PRO A 292 -9.84 -3.27 -22.39
N ASP A 293 -9.05 -4.33 -22.53
CA ASP A 293 -7.90 -4.40 -23.44
C ASP A 293 -8.29 -4.70 -24.90
N THR A 294 -9.11 -3.82 -25.49
CA THR A 294 -9.44 -3.88 -26.93
C THR A 294 -8.35 -3.23 -27.78
N SER A 295 -8.28 -3.59 -29.07
CA SER A 295 -7.26 -3.03 -29.97
C SER A 295 -7.37 -1.52 -30.14
N ASP A 296 -8.58 -0.95 -30.05
CA ASP A 296 -8.81 0.48 -30.17
C ASP A 296 -8.35 1.22 -28.91
N VAL A 297 -8.71 0.70 -27.73
CA VAL A 297 -8.25 1.24 -26.45
C VAL A 297 -6.73 1.23 -26.39
N LEU A 298 -6.09 0.09 -26.69
CA LEU A 298 -4.63 -0.04 -26.69
C LEU A 298 -3.94 0.99 -27.59
N ARG A 299 -4.48 1.20 -28.81
CA ARG A 299 -3.97 2.20 -29.74
C ARG A 299 -4.12 3.62 -29.21
N GLU A 300 -5.31 3.95 -28.70
CA GLU A 300 -5.60 5.27 -28.17
C GLU A 300 -4.66 5.64 -27.01
N VAL A 301 -4.54 4.75 -26.02
CA VAL A 301 -3.73 5.02 -24.82
C VAL A 301 -2.24 5.01 -25.13
N PHE A 302 -1.78 4.17 -26.06
CA PHE A 302 -0.40 4.20 -26.53
C PHE A 302 -0.08 5.53 -27.22
N ASN A 303 -0.94 5.98 -28.13
CA ASN A 303 -0.74 7.25 -28.84
C ASN A 303 -0.71 8.43 -27.88
N ARG A 304 -1.63 8.47 -26.91
CA ARG A 304 -1.66 9.49 -25.86
C ARG A 304 -0.38 9.48 -25.04
N TYR A 305 0.09 8.29 -24.64
CA TYR A 305 1.33 8.15 -23.87
C TYR A 305 2.55 8.66 -24.67
N VAL A 306 2.65 8.30 -25.95
CA VAL A 306 3.78 8.74 -26.81
C VAL A 306 3.72 10.24 -27.11
N GLU A 307 2.53 10.81 -27.22
CA GLU A 307 2.35 12.27 -27.37
C GLU A 307 2.82 13.02 -26.13
N GLU A 308 2.48 12.52 -24.93
CA GLU A 308 2.89 13.11 -23.65
C GLU A 308 4.37 12.87 -23.34
N PHE A 309 4.89 11.69 -23.67
CA PHE A 309 6.27 11.25 -23.42
C PHE A 309 6.94 10.83 -24.73
N PRO A 310 7.29 11.77 -25.62
CA PRO A 310 7.89 11.44 -26.91
C PRO A 310 9.20 10.69 -26.73
N GLU A 311 10.02 11.05 -25.75
CA GLU A 311 11.23 10.32 -25.39
C GLU A 311 11.09 9.64 -24.03
N LYS A 312 11.97 8.66 -23.77
CA LYS A 312 11.99 8.00 -22.46
C LYS A 312 12.28 9.06 -21.39
N ALA A 313 11.35 9.24 -20.46
CA ALA A 313 11.52 10.20 -19.38
C ALA A 313 12.79 9.90 -18.58
N VAL A 314 13.59 10.93 -18.34
CA VAL A 314 14.74 10.86 -17.44
C VAL A 314 14.21 10.78 -16.00
N LEU A 315 14.94 10.09 -15.12
CA LEU A 315 14.58 9.96 -13.69
C LEU A 315 14.33 11.35 -13.06
N SER A 316 13.32 11.41 -12.18
CA SER A 316 12.69 12.60 -11.55
C SER A 316 11.40 13.12 -12.20
N VAL A 317 10.56 12.21 -12.71
CA VAL A 317 9.18 12.55 -13.09
C VAL A 317 8.36 12.82 -11.83
N GLU A 318 7.60 13.92 -11.85
CA GLU A 318 6.68 14.28 -10.76
C GLU A 318 5.63 13.19 -10.55
N GLY A 319 5.16 13.04 -9.31
CA GLY A 319 4.02 12.19 -9.01
C GLY A 319 2.71 12.72 -9.61
N HIS A 320 1.69 11.87 -9.71
CA HIS A 320 0.33 12.29 -10.09
C HIS A 320 -0.28 13.24 -9.06
N GLY A 321 0.05 13.07 -7.78
CA GLY A 321 -0.60 13.80 -6.69
C GLY A 321 -2.06 13.40 -6.50
N PHE A 322 -2.78 14.12 -5.65
CA PHE A 322 -4.23 13.92 -5.53
C PHE A 322 -4.95 14.56 -6.71
N GLN A 323 -5.70 13.77 -7.45
CA GLN A 323 -6.40 14.22 -8.67
C GLN A 323 -7.76 14.87 -8.38
N SER A 324 -8.32 14.66 -7.18
CA SER A 324 -9.59 15.25 -6.75
C SER A 324 -9.65 15.33 -5.21
N ASN A 325 -10.61 16.10 -4.67
CA ASN A 325 -10.89 16.09 -3.24
C ASN A 325 -11.39 14.71 -2.77
N TYR A 326 -12.13 14.00 -3.63
CA TYR A 326 -12.59 12.64 -3.34
C TYR A 326 -11.43 11.63 -3.27
N HIS A 327 -10.44 11.72 -4.18
CA HIS A 327 -9.20 10.91 -4.10
C HIS A 327 -8.43 11.18 -2.80
N LYS A 328 -8.32 12.46 -2.43
CA LYS A 328 -7.68 12.86 -1.16
C LYS A 328 -8.43 12.27 0.04
N TRP A 329 -9.76 12.27 0.01
CA TRP A 329 -10.61 11.66 1.02
C TRP A 329 -10.42 10.15 1.12
N LEU A 330 -10.45 9.42 -0.01
CA LEU A 330 -10.16 7.99 -0.05
C LEU A 330 -8.78 7.69 0.56
N SER A 331 -7.76 8.46 0.19
CA SER A 331 -6.40 8.29 0.72
C SER A 331 -6.33 8.47 2.23
N CYS A 332 -6.99 9.50 2.76
CA CYS A 332 -7.05 9.76 4.20
C CYS A 332 -7.84 8.67 4.94
N GLN A 333 -8.96 8.20 4.37
CA GLN A 333 -9.77 7.11 4.94
C GLN A 333 -8.97 5.81 5.00
N VAL A 334 -8.33 5.41 3.91
CA VAL A 334 -7.54 4.17 3.84
C VAL A 334 -6.37 4.21 4.83
N ALA A 335 -5.64 5.33 4.90
CA ALA A 335 -4.58 5.51 5.87
C ALA A 335 -5.11 5.46 7.32
N PHE A 336 -6.28 6.06 7.59
CA PHE A 336 -6.88 6.03 8.92
C PHE A 336 -7.28 4.61 9.37
N GLU A 337 -7.90 3.83 8.47
CA GLU A 337 -8.25 2.43 8.77
C GLU A 337 -7.00 1.57 8.99
N TYR A 338 -5.92 1.82 8.24
CA TYR A 338 -4.63 1.18 8.49
C TYR A 338 -4.09 1.50 9.90
N ILE A 339 -4.14 2.76 10.32
CA ILE A 339 -3.70 3.18 11.67
C ILE A 339 -4.56 2.52 12.75
N LYS A 340 -5.89 2.43 12.58
CA LYS A 340 -6.78 1.76 13.54
C LYS A 340 -6.35 0.32 13.80
N VAL A 341 -6.01 -0.41 12.75
CA VAL A 341 -5.51 -1.79 12.86
C VAL A 341 -4.15 -1.82 13.56
N LYS A 342 -3.18 -1.02 13.12
CA LYS A 342 -1.81 -1.07 13.67
C LYS A 342 -1.71 -0.58 15.11
N SER A 343 -2.36 0.53 15.44
CA SER A 343 -2.34 1.14 16.78
C SER A 343 -3.12 0.34 17.83
N SER A 344 -4.04 -0.55 17.41
CA SER A 344 -4.75 -1.45 18.32
C SER A 344 -3.82 -2.46 18.99
N LEU A 345 -2.73 -2.83 18.31
CA LEU A 345 -1.67 -3.68 18.84
C LEU A 345 -0.69 -2.87 19.67
N GLN A 346 -0.11 -1.82 19.06
CA GLN A 346 0.84 -0.93 19.71
C GLN A 346 0.85 0.42 18.99
N LEU A 347 0.64 1.49 19.75
CA LEU A 347 0.70 2.85 19.23
C LEU A 347 2.16 3.32 19.14
N GLU A 348 2.61 3.63 17.93
CA GLU A 348 3.94 4.18 17.65
C GLU A 348 3.89 5.65 17.25
N GLN A 349 5.07 6.29 17.19
CA GLN A 349 5.16 7.68 16.73
C GLN A 349 4.70 7.84 15.28
N GLU A 350 4.96 6.86 14.40
CA GLU A 350 4.51 6.90 13.00
C GLU A 350 2.98 6.96 12.87
N ASP A 351 2.24 6.34 13.79
CA ASP A 351 0.77 6.38 13.77
C ASP A 351 0.27 7.79 14.06
N ILE A 352 0.89 8.46 15.05
CA ILE A 352 0.59 9.85 15.41
C ILE A 352 0.94 10.80 14.28
N ASP A 353 2.10 10.61 13.65
CA ASP A 353 2.53 11.45 12.52
C ASP A 353 1.59 11.28 11.33
N THR A 354 1.08 10.07 11.09
CA THR A 354 0.06 9.83 10.06
C THR A 354 -1.26 10.50 10.40
N LEU A 355 -1.74 10.39 11.64
CA LEU A 355 -2.97 11.07 12.07
C LEU A 355 -2.83 12.58 11.90
N LYS A 356 -1.69 13.16 12.27
CA LYS A 356 -1.40 14.59 12.07
C LYS A 356 -1.39 14.97 10.58
N ALA A 357 -0.79 14.15 9.73
CA ALA A 357 -0.82 14.35 8.29
C ALA A 357 -2.25 14.32 7.73
N ILE A 358 -3.07 13.36 8.17
CA ILE A 358 -4.48 13.27 7.78
C ILE A 358 -5.24 14.53 8.22
N VAL A 359 -5.10 14.97 9.48
CA VAL A 359 -5.77 16.18 9.99
C VAL A 359 -5.33 17.44 9.25
N SER A 360 -4.06 17.52 8.85
CA SER A 360 -3.55 18.64 8.05
C SER A 360 -4.11 18.64 6.63
N LEU A 361 -4.29 17.47 6.01
CA LEU A 361 -4.79 17.33 4.64
C LEU A 361 -6.31 17.46 4.56
N MET A 362 -7.02 16.99 5.59
CA MET A 362 -8.47 17.04 5.71
C MET A 362 -8.88 17.52 7.11
N PRO A 363 -8.89 18.85 7.33
CA PRO A 363 -9.27 19.43 8.62
C PRO A 363 -10.72 19.18 9.00
N ASP A 364 -11.59 18.72 8.12
CA ASP A 364 -12.98 18.37 8.38
C ASP A 364 -13.18 16.87 8.68
N PHE A 365 -12.12 16.06 8.64
CA PHE A 365 -12.19 14.66 9.03
C PHE A 365 -12.08 14.51 10.55
N VAL A 366 -13.21 14.15 11.17
CA VAL A 366 -13.34 14.20 12.63
C VAL A 366 -12.67 13.03 13.37
N ASP A 367 -12.70 11.81 12.80
CA ASP A 367 -12.20 10.62 13.51
C ASP A 367 -10.69 10.67 13.82
N PRO A 368 -9.81 11.10 12.90
CA PRO A 368 -8.38 11.23 13.19
C PRO A 368 -8.08 12.26 14.29
N LYS A 369 -8.82 13.38 14.31
CA LYS A 369 -8.71 14.39 15.36
C LYS A 369 -9.13 13.85 16.72
N TYR A 370 -10.26 13.15 16.76
CA TYR A 370 -10.75 12.50 17.97
C TYR A 370 -9.74 11.48 18.50
N MET A 371 -9.18 10.65 17.61
CA MET A 371 -8.13 9.69 17.98
C MET A 371 -6.88 10.39 18.54
N LEU A 372 -6.42 11.48 17.93
CA LEU A 372 -5.34 12.29 18.48
C LEU A 372 -5.67 12.85 19.88
N GLY A 373 -6.90 13.30 20.10
CA GLY A 373 -7.36 13.78 21.42
C GLY A 373 -7.30 12.68 22.48
N MET A 374 -7.72 11.46 22.12
CA MET A 374 -7.62 10.28 22.99
C MET A 374 -6.17 9.90 23.28
N ILE A 375 -5.27 9.99 22.29
CA ILE A 375 -3.83 9.74 22.46
C ILE A 375 -3.20 10.79 23.39
N ALA A 376 -3.46 12.07 23.15
CA ALA A 376 -2.95 13.18 23.97
C ALA A 376 -3.42 13.05 25.44
N SER A 377 -4.68 12.67 25.65
CA SER A 377 -5.25 12.37 26.97
C SER A 377 -4.48 11.26 27.69
N LYS A 378 -4.23 10.12 27.01
CA LYS A 378 -3.44 9.00 27.56
C LYS A 378 -1.99 9.41 27.89
N ARG A 379 -1.40 10.30 27.09
CA ARG A 379 -0.06 10.87 27.32
C ARG A 379 -0.03 12.02 28.33
N ARG A 380 -1.16 12.33 28.99
CA ARG A 380 -1.32 13.45 29.95
C ARG A 380 -1.06 14.85 29.34
N ALA A 381 -1.11 14.98 28.02
CA ALA A 381 -1.10 16.26 27.32
C ALA A 381 -2.51 16.86 27.33
N PHE A 382 -3.03 17.18 28.52
CA PHE A 382 -4.45 17.47 28.71
C PHE A 382 -4.93 18.71 27.94
N ASN A 383 -4.13 19.76 27.84
CA ASN A 383 -4.51 20.96 27.08
C ASN A 383 -4.64 20.68 25.58
N GLU A 384 -3.73 19.88 25.02
CA GLU A 384 -3.80 19.44 23.62
C GLU A 384 -5.04 18.57 23.39
N ALA A 385 -5.32 17.63 24.30
CA ALA A 385 -6.50 16.77 24.21
C ALA A 385 -7.80 17.59 24.26
N ILE A 386 -7.91 18.57 25.17
CA ILE A 386 -9.07 19.46 25.27
C ILE A 386 -9.26 20.24 23.97
N GLN A 387 -8.20 20.85 23.44
CA GLN A 387 -8.26 21.61 22.18
C GLN A 387 -8.71 20.72 21.00
N LEU A 388 -8.23 19.47 20.93
CA LEU A 388 -8.63 18.54 19.89
C LEU A 388 -10.12 18.17 20.01
N PHE A 389 -10.65 17.98 21.22
CA PHE A 389 -12.08 17.73 21.40
C PHE A 389 -12.94 18.96 21.10
N ASP A 390 -12.47 20.17 21.44
CA ASP A 390 -13.13 21.42 21.05
C ASP A 390 -13.22 21.54 19.52
N ASN A 391 -12.12 21.29 18.83
CA ASN A 391 -12.11 21.28 17.36
C ASN A 391 -13.08 20.24 16.78
N CYS A 392 -13.24 19.08 17.42
CA CYS A 392 -14.23 18.09 16.99
C CYS A 392 -15.68 18.57 17.23
N LEU A 393 -15.94 19.25 18.36
CA LEU A 393 -17.25 19.82 18.67
C LEU A 393 -17.63 20.96 17.72
N ASP A 394 -16.66 21.76 17.30
CA ASP A 394 -16.88 22.82 16.30
C ASP A 394 -17.26 22.23 14.94
N LEU A 395 -16.60 21.14 14.52
CA LEU A 395 -16.86 20.48 13.24
C LEU A 395 -18.27 19.86 13.14
N ILE A 396 -18.78 19.24 14.21
CA ILE A 396 -20.09 18.57 14.15
C ILE A 396 -21.27 19.55 14.08
N ASN A 397 -21.02 20.86 14.20
CA ASN A 397 -22.01 21.90 13.93
C ASN A 397 -22.06 22.30 12.44
N GLY A 398 -21.17 21.77 11.61
CA GLY A 398 -21.09 22.00 10.16
C GLY A 398 -21.03 20.70 9.36
N GLU A 399 -20.52 20.78 8.13
CA GLU A 399 -20.20 19.60 7.31
C GLU A 399 -18.87 18.99 7.77
N PHE A 400 -18.85 17.66 7.94
CA PHE A 400 -17.66 16.93 8.35
C PHE A 400 -17.62 15.54 7.71
N HIS A 401 -16.42 14.98 7.60
CA HIS A 401 -16.22 13.61 7.15
C HIS A 401 -16.05 12.67 8.35
N THR A 402 -16.60 11.46 8.25
CA THR A 402 -16.40 10.40 9.23
C THR A 402 -16.37 8.99 8.62
N CYS A 403 -15.60 8.10 9.25
CA CYS A 403 -15.61 6.65 9.00
C CYS A 403 -16.39 5.86 10.07
N SER A 404 -16.86 6.54 11.12
CA SER A 404 -17.68 5.93 12.18
C SER A 404 -19.14 5.80 11.73
N ASP A 405 -19.92 4.96 12.43
CA ASP A 405 -21.33 4.72 12.12
C ASP A 405 -22.10 6.06 12.08
N PRO A 406 -22.91 6.35 11.03
CA PRO A 406 -23.77 7.53 10.97
C PRO A 406 -24.71 7.70 12.17
N LYS A 407 -24.99 6.63 12.91
CA LYS A 407 -25.79 6.65 14.15
C LYS A 407 -24.99 7.06 15.39
N SER A 408 -23.68 7.24 15.26
CA SER A 408 -22.81 7.65 16.37
C SER A 408 -23.20 9.05 16.84
N ASP A 409 -23.47 9.16 18.13
CA ASP A 409 -23.73 10.46 18.74
C ASP A 409 -22.43 11.20 19.06
N PHE A 410 -21.82 11.78 18.02
CA PHE A 410 -20.54 12.46 18.12
C PHE A 410 -20.56 13.60 19.14
N TYR A 411 -21.68 14.33 19.26
CA TYR A 411 -21.85 15.40 20.24
C TYR A 411 -21.64 14.87 21.65
N LYS A 412 -22.34 13.80 22.01
CA LYS A 412 -22.23 13.19 23.32
C LYS A 412 -20.84 12.61 23.56
N VAL A 413 -20.29 11.86 22.58
CA VAL A 413 -18.98 11.20 22.69
C VAL A 413 -17.86 12.21 22.92
N PHE A 414 -17.83 13.29 22.14
CA PHE A 414 -16.76 14.29 22.25
C PHE A 414 -16.85 15.10 23.55
N ARG A 415 -18.05 15.55 23.93
CA ARG A 415 -18.22 16.26 25.22
C ARG A 415 -17.87 15.38 26.41
N GLN A 416 -18.28 14.11 26.39
CA GLN A 416 -17.95 13.19 27.49
C GLN A 416 -16.44 12.97 27.58
N SER A 417 -15.76 12.75 26.45
CA SER A 417 -14.31 12.59 26.41
C SER A 417 -13.58 13.83 26.90
N LYS A 418 -14.06 15.03 26.52
CA LYS A 418 -13.54 16.31 27.02
C LYS A 418 -13.74 16.45 28.53
N ALA A 419 -14.93 16.14 29.04
CA ALA A 419 -15.24 16.19 30.47
C ALA A 419 -14.30 15.27 31.28
N GLU A 420 -14.09 14.04 30.81
CA GLU A 420 -13.19 13.08 31.46
C GLU A 420 -11.73 13.55 31.48
N VAL A 421 -11.28 14.24 30.43
CA VAL A 421 -9.94 14.86 30.43
C VAL A 421 -9.85 16.04 31.39
N LEU A 422 -10.88 16.88 31.45
CA LEU A 422 -10.96 17.99 32.41
C LEU A 422 -10.94 17.48 33.86
N GLU A 423 -11.64 16.37 34.16
CA GLU A 423 -11.54 15.68 35.45
C GLU A 423 -10.11 15.24 35.76
N LYS A 424 -9.44 14.57 34.80
CA LYS A 424 -8.04 14.13 34.96
C LYS A 424 -7.05 15.29 35.14
N ALA A 425 -7.38 16.46 34.60
CA ALA A 425 -6.61 17.70 34.74
C ALA A 425 -6.98 18.51 36.00
N ASN A 426 -7.84 17.99 36.88
CA ASN A 426 -8.37 18.68 38.07
C ASN A 426 -9.12 19.99 37.75
N ARG A 427 -9.70 20.12 36.56
CA ARG A 427 -10.52 21.28 36.13
C ARG A 427 -12.01 20.95 36.33
N PHE A 428 -12.41 20.70 37.58
CA PHE A 428 -13.72 20.14 37.91
C PHE A 428 -14.91 21.03 37.53
N ASP A 429 -14.79 22.35 37.63
CA ASP A 429 -15.86 23.29 37.19
C ASP A 429 -16.13 23.15 35.68
N ASN A 430 -15.06 23.07 34.88
CA ASN A 430 -15.17 22.90 33.44
C ASN A 430 -15.72 21.51 33.10
N ALA A 431 -15.29 20.46 33.80
CA ALA A 431 -15.85 19.11 33.61
C ALA A 431 -17.36 19.07 33.94
N LEU A 432 -17.76 19.73 35.03
CA LEU A 432 -19.16 19.86 35.42
C LEU A 432 -19.97 20.59 34.35
N HIS A 433 -19.43 21.66 33.78
CA HIS A 433 -20.05 22.38 32.68
C HIS A 433 -20.31 21.47 31.47
N GLU A 434 -19.32 20.69 31.04
CA GLU A 434 -19.49 19.75 29.91
C GLU A 434 -20.58 18.70 30.17
N TYR A 435 -20.64 18.10 31.37
CA TYR A 435 -21.70 17.16 31.70
C TYR A 435 -23.09 17.80 31.76
N ILE A 436 -23.19 19.05 32.21
CA ILE A 436 -24.44 19.81 32.17
C ILE A 436 -24.89 20.01 30.71
N GLU A 437 -23.99 20.40 29.80
CA GLU A 437 -24.32 20.55 28.37
C GLU A 437 -24.77 19.23 27.73
N ILE A 438 -24.24 18.08 28.17
CA ILE A 438 -24.75 16.77 27.75
C ILE A 438 -26.16 16.57 28.30
N SER A 439 -26.41 16.80 29.59
CA SER A 439 -27.72 16.57 30.22
C SER A 439 -28.87 17.37 29.60
N LYS A 440 -28.58 18.55 29.03
CA LYS A 440 -29.58 19.37 28.30
C LYS A 440 -30.15 18.64 27.08
N ARG A 441 -29.33 17.83 26.39
CA ARG A 441 -29.72 17.08 25.19
C ARG A 441 -30.14 15.64 25.51
N TYR A 442 -29.66 15.07 26.62
CA TYR A 442 -29.98 13.71 27.07
C TYR A 442 -30.52 13.72 28.51
N PRO A 443 -31.75 14.21 28.73
CA PRO A 443 -32.33 14.36 30.07
C PRO A 443 -32.59 13.03 30.79
N ASP A 444 -32.56 11.90 30.08
CA ASP A 444 -32.77 10.57 30.66
C ASP A 444 -31.46 9.81 30.91
N ASP A 445 -30.29 10.42 30.65
CA ASP A 445 -29.00 9.76 30.84
C ASP A 445 -28.58 9.73 32.32
N LYS A 446 -28.94 8.63 32.99
CA LYS A 446 -28.61 8.39 34.41
C LYS A 446 -27.10 8.45 34.70
N GLN A 447 -26.24 8.08 33.76
CA GLN A 447 -24.79 8.11 34.00
C GLN A 447 -24.28 9.56 34.05
N VAL A 448 -24.78 10.42 33.16
CA VAL A 448 -24.45 11.85 33.14
C VAL A 448 -24.92 12.53 34.43
N PHE A 449 -26.14 12.27 34.90
CA PHE A 449 -26.62 12.84 36.17
C PHE A 449 -25.80 12.37 37.39
N SER A 450 -25.39 11.10 37.42
CA SER A 450 -24.51 10.58 38.46
C SER A 450 -23.16 11.32 38.48
N LYS A 451 -22.57 11.57 37.30
CA LYS A 451 -21.35 12.37 37.16
C LYS A 451 -21.52 13.81 37.64
N ILE A 452 -22.61 14.48 37.27
CA ILE A 452 -22.94 15.84 37.74
C ILE A 452 -23.02 15.89 39.27
N ALA A 453 -23.74 14.95 39.89
CA ALA A 453 -23.88 14.89 41.34
C ALA A 453 -22.54 14.67 42.05
N SER A 454 -21.71 13.75 41.53
CA SER A 454 -20.37 13.47 42.06
C SER A 454 -19.45 14.70 41.99
N LEU A 455 -19.45 15.43 40.87
CA LEU A 455 -18.61 16.62 40.70
C LEU A 455 -19.07 17.79 41.58
N LYS A 456 -20.38 18.03 41.69
CA LYS A 456 -20.94 19.03 42.62
C LYS A 456 -20.54 18.75 44.06
N SER A 457 -20.58 17.48 44.47
CA SER A 457 -20.13 17.09 45.81
C SER A 457 -18.64 17.42 46.00
N LYS A 458 -17.76 17.05 45.06
CA LYS A 458 -16.33 17.36 45.15
C LYS A 458 -16.04 18.86 45.22
N LEU A 459 -16.73 19.67 44.43
CA LEU A 459 -16.57 21.13 44.43
C LEU A 459 -17.04 21.79 45.73
N ASN A 460 -17.99 21.19 46.45
CA ASN A 460 -18.41 21.67 47.77
C ASN A 460 -17.42 21.32 48.89
N PHE A 461 -16.42 20.45 48.63
CA PHE A 461 -15.40 20.02 49.60
C PHE A 461 -14.00 20.61 49.33
N LEU A 462 -13.81 21.30 48.20
CA LEU A 462 -12.61 22.05 47.83
C LEU A 462 -12.80 23.52 48.20
#